data_AF-A0A3B1C9S0-F1
#
_entry.id   AF-A0A3B1C9S0-F1
#
_cell.length_a   1.000
_cell.length_b   1.000
_cell.length_c   1.000
_cell.angle_alpha   90.00
_cell.angle_beta   90.00
_cell.angle_gamma   90.00
#
_symmetry.space_group_name_H-M   'P 1'
#
loop_
_entity.id
_entity.type
_entity.pdbx_description
1 polymer ?
#
loop_
_entity_poly.entity_id
_entity_poly.type
_entity_poly.pdbx_seq_one_letter_code
_entity_poly.pdbx_strand_id
1 'polypeptide(L)'
;DGLTPLAETLYEAMLYYRGEKVYFGKDAIPTNVSSVLDPSDNSRYESPIKFQCSKNFVVLLTDGDPVGDSDADTLINKGNQAAPINGTFPGISSSCAYSANDCLDELAGYMYNNDQSATLPDKQNIITYTIGFGGNIGNPGLLKETAKKGGSTGGILDPSVGYFEATSANDLAKAFTSIITDIGKVSTTFVSPAVSVNAFNRLTHRSELYFALFRPTINYRWPGNLKKYQLVRAVSGDPSSNLVIADVSGNNAVDPNTGLFLSSAQSFWSGSVDGADVEKGGAAEKLPTPASRRIYTFTGTDSALLPPQTGSITLENTANKLLDSNTALTKSLLGLTSTASAADRTALIQWARGVDVLDENGDGS
;
A
#
# COMPACT_ATOMS: atom_id res chain seq x y z
N ASP A 1 -9.43 35.41 -16.97
CA ASP A 1 -8.85 34.13 -17.41
C ASP A 1 -8.04 33.55 -16.26
N GLY A 2 -8.29 32.29 -15.93
CA GLY A 2 -7.54 31.57 -14.89
C GLY A 2 -6.21 31.07 -15.44
N LEU A 3 -5.20 30.97 -14.57
CA LEU A 3 -3.92 30.33 -14.85
C LEU A 3 -3.94 28.90 -14.29
N THR A 4 -3.07 28.04 -14.80
CA THR A 4 -2.95 26.62 -14.44
C THR A 4 -1.51 26.31 -14.05
N PRO A 5 -1.06 26.68 -12.84
CA PRO A 5 0.33 26.52 -12.38
C PRO A 5 0.54 25.14 -11.74
N LEU A 6 0.62 24.09 -12.57
CA LEU A 6 0.74 22.69 -12.14
C LEU A 6 2.07 22.40 -11.43
N ALA A 7 3.19 22.84 -11.98
CA ALA A 7 4.52 22.65 -11.42
C ALA A 7 4.67 23.40 -10.10
N GLU A 8 4.18 24.65 -9.99
CA GLU A 8 4.18 25.39 -8.72
C GLU A 8 3.32 24.69 -7.66
N THR A 9 2.15 24.19 -8.06
CA THR A 9 1.23 23.49 -7.15
C THR A 9 1.88 22.21 -6.61
N LEU A 10 2.50 21.42 -7.48
CA LEU A 10 3.20 20.20 -7.07
C LEU A 10 4.45 20.52 -6.21
N TYR A 11 5.15 21.61 -6.54
CA TYR A 11 6.31 22.06 -5.76
C TYR A 11 5.93 22.47 -4.34
N GLU A 12 4.85 23.24 -4.19
CA GLU A 12 4.35 23.61 -2.86
C GLU A 12 3.91 22.36 -2.06
N ALA A 13 3.28 21.39 -2.72
CA ALA A 13 2.93 20.11 -2.09
C ALA A 13 4.16 19.33 -1.60
N MET A 14 5.27 19.34 -2.36
CA MET A 14 6.54 18.77 -1.90
C MET A 14 7.06 19.48 -0.65
N LEU A 15 7.01 20.82 -0.60
CA LEU A 15 7.41 21.59 0.57
C LEU A 15 6.56 21.25 1.80
N TYR A 16 5.25 21.05 1.60
CA TYR A 16 4.34 20.58 2.66
C TYR A 16 4.78 19.22 3.23
N TYR A 17 5.01 18.24 2.36
CA TYR A 17 5.46 16.91 2.80
C TYR A 17 6.81 16.95 3.53
N ARG A 18 7.74 17.79 3.09
CA ARG A 18 9.06 17.96 3.71
C ARG A 18 9.04 18.84 4.98
N GLY A 19 7.91 19.48 5.29
CA GLY A 19 7.82 20.44 6.40
C GLY A 19 8.72 21.65 6.20
N GLU A 20 8.84 22.12 4.96
CA GLU A 20 9.67 23.25 4.56
C GLU A 20 8.93 24.58 4.63
N LYS A 21 9.66 25.67 4.32
CA LYS A 21 9.11 27.02 4.35
C LYS A 21 8.02 27.17 3.28
N VAL A 22 6.91 27.79 3.66
CA VAL A 22 5.83 28.13 2.73
C VAL A 22 6.36 29.09 1.67
N TYR A 23 6.11 28.81 0.39
CA TYR A 23 6.58 29.64 -0.72
C TYR A 23 5.42 30.29 -1.47
N PHE A 24 4.64 29.52 -2.22
CA PHE A 24 3.48 30.03 -2.98
C PHE A 24 2.21 30.13 -2.12
N GLY A 25 2.06 29.26 -1.10
CA GLY A 25 0.84 29.20 -0.30
C GLY A 25 0.55 30.46 0.51
N LYS A 26 1.57 31.28 0.79
CA LYS A 26 1.43 32.57 1.50
C LYS A 26 0.70 33.63 0.66
N ASP A 27 0.79 33.52 -0.67
CA ASP A 27 0.23 34.45 -1.64
C ASP A 27 -1.08 33.91 -2.25
N ALA A 28 -1.52 32.72 -1.83
CA ALA A 28 -2.73 32.08 -2.30
C ALA A 28 -4.00 32.84 -1.88
N ILE A 29 -4.96 32.92 -2.81
CA ILE A 29 -6.27 33.54 -2.60
C ILE A 29 -7.35 32.50 -2.94
N PRO A 30 -8.22 32.12 -1.97
CA PRO A 30 -8.22 32.53 -0.57
C PRO A 30 -7.02 31.94 0.20
N THR A 31 -6.51 32.67 1.19
CA THR A 31 -5.42 32.19 2.04
C THR A 31 -5.91 31.01 2.90
N ASN A 32 -5.34 29.84 2.68
CA ASN A 32 -5.77 28.57 3.31
C ASN A 32 -4.64 27.81 4.01
N VAL A 33 -3.47 28.44 4.20
CA VAL A 33 -2.29 27.75 4.77
C VAL A 33 -2.28 27.65 6.29
N SER A 34 -3.07 28.45 7.02
CA SER A 34 -2.92 28.59 8.48
C SER A 34 -3.15 27.31 9.29
N SER A 35 -3.96 26.37 8.81
CA SER A 35 -4.25 25.10 9.50
C SER A 35 -3.20 24.01 9.27
N VAL A 36 -2.22 24.25 8.40
CA VAL A 36 -1.19 23.26 8.02
C VAL A 36 0.24 23.72 8.35
N LEU A 37 0.38 24.83 9.08
CA LEU A 37 1.67 25.35 9.51
C LEU A 37 2.15 24.67 10.79
N ASP A 38 3.47 24.59 10.96
CA ASP A 38 4.08 24.12 12.19
C ASP A 38 3.70 25.07 13.35
N PRO A 39 3.04 24.58 14.42
CA PRO A 39 2.65 25.41 15.56
C PRO A 39 3.83 26.11 16.27
N SER A 40 5.05 25.60 16.09
CA SER A 40 6.28 26.17 16.64
C SER A 40 6.99 27.15 15.69
N ASP A 41 6.70 27.10 14.39
CA ASP A 41 7.24 28.01 13.37
C ASP A 41 6.24 28.20 12.20
N ASN A 42 5.41 29.24 12.29
CA ASN A 42 4.41 29.58 11.27
C ASN A 42 4.99 29.95 9.89
N SER A 43 6.32 29.97 9.71
CA SER A 43 6.92 30.13 8.38
C SER A 43 7.04 28.81 7.61
N ARG A 44 6.75 27.68 8.26
CA ARG A 44 6.94 26.32 7.75
C ARG A 44 5.66 25.51 7.78
N TYR A 45 5.60 24.51 6.92
CA TYR A 45 4.57 23.48 6.98
C TYR A 45 4.82 22.49 8.12
N GLU A 46 3.75 22.01 8.74
CA GLU A 46 3.82 20.84 9.59
C GLU A 46 3.85 19.58 8.69
N SER A 47 5.01 18.93 8.61
CA SER A 47 5.15 17.72 7.79
C SER A 47 4.22 16.60 8.31
N PRO A 48 3.44 15.94 7.42
CA PRO A 48 2.69 14.73 7.74
C PRO A 48 3.58 13.47 7.84
N ILE A 49 4.83 13.54 7.40
CA ILE A 49 5.78 12.42 7.42
C ILE A 49 6.35 12.27 8.83
N LYS A 50 5.63 11.59 9.72
CA LYS A 50 6.05 11.37 11.11
C LYS A 50 6.78 10.05 11.35
N PHE A 51 6.66 9.06 10.46
CA PHE A 51 7.17 7.69 10.65
C PHE A 51 7.85 7.16 9.40
N GLN A 52 8.86 6.30 9.60
CA GLN A 52 9.68 5.71 8.51
C GLN A 52 8.85 4.92 7.48
N CYS A 53 7.74 4.30 7.92
CA CYS A 53 6.89 3.45 7.08
C CYS A 53 5.74 4.22 6.40
N SER A 54 5.64 5.53 6.58
CA SER A 54 4.55 6.32 6.00
C SER A 54 4.69 6.37 4.48
N LYS A 55 3.65 5.92 3.78
CA LYS A 55 3.52 6.08 2.33
C LYS A 55 2.81 7.40 2.04
N ASN A 56 3.39 8.20 1.16
CA ASN A 56 2.89 9.54 0.83
C ASN A 56 2.39 9.56 -0.60
N PHE A 57 1.27 10.25 -0.83
CA PHE A 57 0.60 10.28 -2.13
C PHE A 57 0.14 11.69 -2.48
N VAL A 58 0.26 12.06 -3.75
CA VAL A 58 -0.31 13.30 -4.30
C VAL A 58 -1.25 12.92 -5.43
N VAL A 59 -2.43 13.54 -5.45
CA VAL A 59 -3.35 13.46 -6.58
C VAL A 59 -3.45 14.85 -7.18
N LEU A 60 -2.87 15.02 -8.35
CA LEU A 60 -2.90 16.28 -9.09
C LEU A 60 -4.09 16.27 -10.05
N LEU A 61 -5.08 17.11 -9.78
CA LEU A 61 -6.26 17.31 -10.62
C LEU A 61 -6.11 18.63 -11.39
N THR A 62 -6.29 18.60 -12.70
CA THR A 62 -6.27 19.80 -13.55
C THR A 62 -7.39 19.77 -14.59
N ASP A 63 -7.93 20.92 -14.97
CA ASP A 63 -8.93 21.09 -16.02
C ASP A 63 -8.36 21.70 -17.32
N GLY A 64 -7.05 21.89 -17.40
CA GLY A 64 -6.37 22.44 -18.58
C GLY A 64 -4.87 22.14 -18.63
N ASP A 65 -4.27 22.50 -19.77
CA ASP A 65 -2.81 22.49 -19.94
C ASP A 65 -2.13 23.54 -19.02
N PRO A 66 -0.84 23.38 -18.69
CA PRO A 66 -0.09 24.35 -17.89
C PRO A 66 -0.09 25.75 -18.53
N VAL A 67 -0.49 26.77 -17.76
CA VAL A 67 -0.53 28.18 -18.20
C VAL A 67 -0.09 29.07 -17.05
N GLY A 68 0.92 29.92 -17.28
CA GLY A 68 1.52 30.71 -16.20
C GLY A 68 2.33 29.86 -15.23
N ASP A 69 2.90 28.75 -15.73
CA ASP A 69 3.58 27.69 -15.00
C ASP A 69 5.09 27.81 -15.27
N SER A 70 5.74 28.77 -14.61
CA SER A 70 7.19 29.00 -14.79
C SER A 70 7.90 29.64 -13.60
N ASP A 71 7.15 30.01 -12.57
CA ASP A 71 7.67 30.67 -11.38
C ASP A 71 8.46 29.68 -10.52
N ALA A 72 8.07 28.41 -10.52
CA ALA A 72 8.81 27.34 -9.85
C ALA A 72 9.99 26.82 -10.67
N ASP A 73 10.05 27.03 -11.99
CA ASP A 73 11.07 26.43 -12.86
C ASP A 73 12.48 26.74 -12.40
N THR A 74 12.76 27.95 -11.95
CA THR A 74 14.10 28.30 -11.48
C THR A 74 14.42 27.67 -10.13
N LEU A 75 13.42 27.49 -9.26
CA LEU A 75 13.55 26.82 -7.97
C LEU A 75 13.76 25.31 -8.16
N ILE A 76 13.08 24.72 -9.14
CA ILE A 76 13.21 23.32 -9.52
C ILE A 76 14.54 23.09 -10.27
N ASN A 77 14.88 23.92 -11.27
CA ASN A 77 16.10 23.75 -12.08
C ASN A 77 17.40 24.13 -11.37
N LYS A 78 17.39 25.11 -10.47
CA LYS A 78 18.61 25.57 -9.76
C LYS A 78 18.68 25.09 -8.32
N GLY A 79 17.61 24.45 -7.85
CA GLY A 79 17.46 24.10 -6.46
C GLY A 79 17.10 25.31 -5.59
N ASN A 80 16.20 25.10 -4.64
CA ASN A 80 16.00 26.05 -3.56
C ASN A 80 17.25 26.07 -2.66
N GLN A 81 18.18 26.98 -2.92
CA GLN A 81 19.42 27.13 -2.14
C GLN A 81 19.16 27.58 -0.68
N ALA A 82 17.91 27.88 -0.31
CA ALA A 82 17.50 28.26 1.04
C ALA A 82 16.66 27.19 1.77
N ALA A 83 16.46 26.00 1.17
CA ALA A 83 15.74 24.90 1.81
C ALA A 83 16.58 24.25 2.93
N PRO A 84 16.06 24.17 4.18
CA PRO A 84 16.86 23.82 5.35
C PRO A 84 16.98 22.31 5.65
N ILE A 85 16.59 21.44 4.73
CA ILE A 85 16.85 20.00 4.85
C ILE A 85 18.00 19.64 3.90
N ASN A 86 19.19 19.44 4.48
CA ASN A 86 20.42 18.97 3.83
C ASN A 86 20.62 19.38 2.36
N GLY A 87 20.91 20.67 2.15
CA GLY A 87 21.73 21.13 1.03
C GLY A 87 21.15 20.85 -0.35
N THR A 88 20.36 21.80 -0.84
CA THR A 88 19.96 21.95 -2.24
C THR A 88 18.94 20.88 -2.67
N PHE A 89 17.75 21.29 -3.14
CA PHE A 89 17.08 20.47 -4.17
C PHE A 89 18.11 20.39 -5.30
N PRO A 90 18.75 19.24 -5.59
CA PRO A 90 19.74 19.19 -6.64
C PRO A 90 18.96 19.54 -7.90
N GLY A 91 19.21 20.75 -8.42
CA GLY A 91 18.52 21.23 -9.60
C GLY A 91 18.51 20.10 -10.62
N ILE A 92 17.32 19.77 -11.14
CA ILE A 92 17.18 18.58 -11.99
C ILE A 92 18.06 18.85 -13.21
N SER A 93 19.21 18.18 -13.29
CA SER A 93 20.30 18.57 -14.19
C SER A 93 20.04 18.07 -15.61
N SER A 94 18.97 18.57 -16.21
CA SER A 94 18.65 18.50 -17.61
C SER A 94 17.41 19.36 -17.76
N SER A 95 17.52 20.45 -18.52
CA SER A 95 16.41 21.33 -18.91
C SER A 95 15.07 20.60 -18.96
N CYS A 96 14.07 21.08 -18.23
CA CYS A 96 12.71 20.57 -18.26
C CYS A 96 12.22 20.51 -19.70
N ALA A 97 12.12 19.29 -20.23
CA ALA A 97 12.12 19.02 -21.66
C ALA A 97 10.83 18.30 -22.04
N TYR A 98 9.71 19.03 -22.00
CA TYR A 98 8.50 18.58 -22.67
C TYR A 98 7.99 19.58 -23.69
N SER A 99 7.89 20.86 -23.32
CA SER A 99 7.77 22.02 -24.22
C SER A 99 7.41 23.21 -23.35
N ALA A 100 8.21 24.27 -23.36
CA ALA A 100 8.00 25.49 -22.55
C ALA A 100 8.26 25.36 -21.03
N ASN A 101 9.42 24.80 -20.65
CA ASN A 101 9.98 24.85 -19.29
C ASN A 101 9.19 24.20 -18.14
N ASP A 102 8.02 23.62 -18.37
CA ASP A 102 7.28 22.91 -17.33
C ASP A 102 8.10 21.70 -16.81
N CYS A 103 8.44 21.75 -15.51
CA CYS A 103 9.23 20.76 -14.79
C CYS A 103 8.38 19.76 -13.98
N LEU A 104 7.08 19.66 -14.25
CA LEU A 104 6.13 18.89 -13.46
C LEU A 104 6.49 17.40 -13.35
N ASP A 105 6.80 16.76 -14.47
CA ASP A 105 7.09 15.33 -14.52
C ASP A 105 8.48 15.00 -13.96
N GLU A 106 9.45 15.87 -14.19
CA GLU A 106 10.74 15.86 -13.52
C GLU A 106 10.61 15.96 -11.99
N LEU A 107 9.79 16.90 -11.50
CA LEU A 107 9.55 17.09 -10.07
C LEU A 107 8.87 15.87 -9.45
N ALA A 108 7.85 15.32 -10.09
CA ALA A 108 7.21 14.08 -9.66
C ALA A 108 8.22 12.91 -9.60
N GLY A 109 9.09 12.81 -10.61
CA GLY A 109 10.20 11.86 -10.63
C GLY A 109 11.17 12.03 -9.48
N TYR A 110 11.51 13.27 -9.13
CA TYR A 110 12.35 13.56 -7.97
C TYR A 110 11.69 13.14 -6.66
N MET A 111 10.42 13.49 -6.46
CA MET A 111 9.63 13.17 -5.27
C MET A 111 9.49 11.66 -5.03
N TYR A 112 9.43 10.87 -6.11
CA TYR A 112 9.39 9.43 -6.05
C TYR A 112 10.78 8.80 -5.84
N ASN A 113 11.82 9.33 -6.50
CA ASN A 113 13.15 8.72 -6.53
C ASN A 113 14.06 9.13 -5.36
N ASN A 114 13.77 10.23 -4.67
CA ASN A 114 14.57 10.73 -3.56
C ASN A 114 13.81 10.67 -2.24
N ASP A 115 14.57 10.66 -1.15
CA ASP A 115 14.02 10.73 0.19
C ASP A 115 13.51 12.15 0.50
N GLN A 116 12.35 12.23 1.16
CA GLN A 116 11.67 13.48 1.48
C GLN A 116 11.74 13.81 2.98
N SER A 117 12.44 13.02 3.79
CA SER A 117 12.75 13.36 5.18
C SER A 117 14.22 13.07 5.50
N ALA A 118 14.95 14.01 6.09
CA ALA A 118 16.32 13.75 6.55
C ALA A 118 16.39 13.18 7.97
N THR A 119 15.27 13.15 8.70
CA THR A 119 15.25 12.76 10.12
C THR A 119 14.84 11.31 10.33
N LEU A 120 14.21 10.70 9.32
CA LEU A 120 13.73 9.33 9.37
C LEU A 120 14.68 8.43 8.59
N PRO A 121 14.90 7.19 9.05
CA PRO A 121 15.60 6.19 8.26
C PRO A 121 14.73 5.72 7.10
N ASP A 122 15.39 5.12 6.09
CA ASP A 122 14.78 4.70 4.82
C ASP A 122 14.18 5.84 3.99
N LYS A 123 13.78 5.54 2.76
CA LYS A 123 13.30 6.53 1.80
C LYS A 123 11.80 6.79 1.95
N GLN A 124 11.40 8.00 2.31
CA GLN A 124 10.01 8.45 2.30
C GLN A 124 9.63 9.03 0.94
N ASN A 125 9.34 8.15 -0.02
CA ASN A 125 8.91 8.56 -1.35
C ASN A 125 7.47 9.12 -1.36
N ILE A 126 7.20 10.01 -2.30
CA ILE A 126 5.84 10.50 -2.60
C ILE A 126 5.44 9.98 -3.99
N ILE A 127 4.28 9.33 -4.07
CA ILE A 127 3.72 8.78 -5.31
C ILE A 127 2.71 9.77 -5.88
N THR A 128 2.84 10.13 -7.16
CA THR A 128 1.99 11.15 -7.80
C THR A 128 1.04 10.52 -8.81
N TYR A 129 -0.26 10.73 -8.63
CA TYR A 129 -1.32 10.43 -9.60
C TYR A 129 -1.76 11.72 -10.28
N THR A 130 -2.20 11.61 -11.53
CA THR A 130 -2.70 12.77 -12.30
C THR A 130 -4.11 12.51 -12.82
N ILE A 131 -4.97 13.53 -12.76
CA ILE A 131 -6.33 13.49 -13.29
C ILE A 131 -6.52 14.70 -14.21
N GLY A 132 -6.80 14.44 -15.48
CA GLY A 132 -7.22 15.46 -16.44
C GLY A 132 -8.75 15.56 -16.48
N PHE A 133 -9.30 16.74 -16.19
CA PHE A 133 -10.74 17.00 -16.15
C PHE A 133 -11.22 17.84 -17.34
N GLY A 134 -12.42 17.55 -17.85
CA GLY A 134 -13.13 18.44 -18.76
C GLY A 134 -12.70 18.39 -20.24
N GLY A 135 -11.75 17.53 -20.60
CA GLY A 135 -11.38 17.27 -22.01
C GLY A 135 -10.64 18.43 -22.72
N ASN A 136 -10.26 19.48 -22.00
CA ASN A 136 -9.54 20.64 -22.52
C ASN A 136 -8.02 20.52 -22.39
N ILE A 137 -7.51 19.30 -22.18
CA ILE A 137 -6.08 19.02 -22.08
C ILE A 137 -5.56 18.70 -23.48
N GLY A 138 -4.90 19.68 -24.10
CA GLY A 138 -4.38 19.58 -25.45
C GLY A 138 -3.25 18.59 -25.59
N ASN A 139 -2.46 18.37 -24.52
CA ASN A 139 -1.39 17.36 -24.51
C ASN A 139 -1.35 16.57 -23.20
N PRO A 140 -2.08 15.43 -23.10
CA PRO A 140 -2.08 14.61 -21.89
C PRO A 140 -0.74 13.90 -21.65
N GLY A 141 0.22 13.98 -22.59
CA GLY A 141 1.52 13.32 -22.46
C GLY A 141 2.32 13.81 -21.26
N LEU A 142 2.22 15.09 -20.90
CA LEU A 142 2.85 15.62 -19.70
C LEU A 142 2.29 14.97 -18.42
N LEU A 143 0.96 14.91 -18.28
CA LEU A 143 0.31 14.30 -17.12
C LEU A 143 0.58 12.79 -17.02
N LYS A 144 0.67 12.11 -18.16
CA LYS A 144 1.04 10.70 -18.25
C LYS A 144 2.48 10.47 -17.82
N GLU A 145 3.43 11.24 -18.34
CA GLU A 145 4.83 11.12 -17.92
C GLU A 145 5.02 11.55 -16.45
N THR A 146 4.25 12.52 -15.95
CA THR A 146 4.23 12.90 -14.53
C THR A 146 3.79 11.75 -13.65
N ALA A 147 2.68 11.08 -13.97
CA ALA A 147 2.21 9.92 -13.21
C ALA A 147 3.25 8.79 -13.23
N LYS A 148 3.78 8.49 -14.42
CA LYS A 148 4.77 7.42 -14.65
C LYS A 148 6.09 7.68 -13.92
N LYS A 149 6.69 8.87 -14.06
CA LYS A 149 7.91 9.26 -13.35
C LYS A 149 7.66 9.36 -11.84
N GLY A 150 6.47 9.82 -11.44
CA GLY A 150 5.98 9.84 -10.06
C GLY A 150 5.67 8.47 -9.45
N GLY A 151 5.92 7.38 -10.20
CA GLY A 151 5.85 6.00 -9.70
C GLY A 151 4.44 5.51 -9.39
N SER A 152 3.40 6.20 -9.88
CA SER A 152 2.04 5.67 -9.77
C SER A 152 1.83 4.57 -10.80
N THR A 153 1.36 3.42 -10.31
CA THR A 153 0.89 2.36 -11.16
C THR A 153 -0.53 2.66 -11.59
N GLY A 154 -0.80 2.30 -12.83
CA GLY A 154 -2.11 2.49 -13.41
C GLY A 154 -3.16 1.71 -12.63
N GLY A 155 -4.19 2.41 -12.14
CA GLY A 155 -5.29 1.80 -11.40
C GLY A 155 -6.11 0.83 -12.27
N ILE A 156 -7.38 0.61 -11.91
CA ILE A 156 -8.24 -0.35 -12.63
C ILE A 156 -8.53 0.10 -14.08
N LEU A 157 -8.46 1.40 -14.36
CA LEU A 157 -8.92 2.00 -15.62
C LEU A 157 -7.84 2.07 -16.72
N ASP A 158 -6.57 2.23 -16.35
CA ASP A 158 -5.40 2.08 -17.23
C ASP A 158 -4.33 1.45 -16.34
N PRO A 159 -3.92 0.18 -16.54
CA PRO A 159 -2.97 -0.51 -15.67
C PRO A 159 -1.50 -0.12 -15.90
N SER A 160 -1.22 0.72 -16.90
CA SER A 160 0.14 1.04 -17.32
C SER A 160 0.66 2.38 -16.78
N VAL A 161 -0.23 3.33 -16.47
CA VAL A 161 0.12 4.69 -16.01
C VAL A 161 -0.97 5.20 -15.05
N GLY A 162 -0.60 5.76 -13.88
CA GLY A 162 -1.53 6.36 -12.90
C GLY A 162 -2.18 7.69 -13.32
N TYR A 163 -2.45 7.84 -14.62
CA TYR A 163 -3.16 8.97 -15.22
C TYR A 163 -4.62 8.60 -15.47
N PHE A 164 -5.54 9.50 -15.11
CA PHE A 164 -6.97 9.32 -15.32
C PHE A 164 -7.55 10.49 -16.10
N GLU A 165 -8.43 10.20 -17.05
CA GLU A 165 -9.19 11.21 -17.76
C GLU A 165 -10.65 11.20 -17.28
N ALA A 166 -11.18 12.36 -16.94
CA ALA A 166 -12.54 12.52 -16.44
C ALA A 166 -13.27 13.66 -17.16
N THR A 167 -14.31 13.33 -17.93
CA THR A 167 -15.14 14.34 -18.61
C THR A 167 -16.43 14.67 -17.85
N SER A 168 -16.72 13.94 -16.76
CA SER A 168 -17.93 14.11 -15.96
C SER A 168 -17.65 13.92 -14.46
N ALA A 169 -18.56 14.38 -13.61
CA ALA A 169 -18.47 14.14 -12.16
C ALA A 169 -18.47 12.64 -11.81
N ASN A 170 -19.16 11.81 -12.60
CA ASN A 170 -19.16 10.36 -12.41
C ASN A 170 -17.80 9.75 -12.74
N ASP A 171 -17.14 10.23 -13.79
CA ASP A 171 -15.81 9.75 -14.17
C ASP A 171 -14.74 10.21 -13.19
N LEU A 172 -14.88 11.43 -12.66
CA LEU A 172 -14.02 11.93 -11.59
C LEU A 172 -14.16 11.07 -10.32
N ALA A 173 -15.39 10.70 -9.95
CA ALA A 173 -15.63 9.81 -8.81
C ALA A 173 -15.00 8.42 -9.02
N LYS A 174 -15.07 7.87 -10.24
CA LYS A 174 -14.40 6.61 -10.58
C LYS A 174 -12.87 6.73 -10.52
N ALA A 175 -12.31 7.84 -11.02
CA ALA A 175 -10.87 8.09 -10.96
C ALA A 175 -10.37 8.11 -9.51
N PHE A 176 -11.01 8.88 -8.62
CA PHE A 176 -10.67 8.90 -7.20
C PHE A 176 -10.85 7.53 -6.53
N THR A 177 -11.93 6.81 -6.84
CA THR A 177 -12.16 5.47 -6.29
C THR A 177 -11.04 4.50 -6.69
N SER A 178 -10.62 4.55 -7.96
CA SER A 178 -9.52 3.75 -8.47
C SER A 178 -8.20 4.10 -7.77
N ILE A 179 -7.89 5.39 -7.62
CA ILE A 179 -6.66 5.85 -6.95
C ILE A 179 -6.63 5.40 -5.48
N ILE A 180 -7.73 5.62 -4.74
CA ILE A 180 -7.81 5.23 -3.32
C ILE A 180 -7.69 3.72 -3.16
N THR A 181 -8.29 2.96 -4.08
CA THR A 181 -8.17 1.50 -4.08
C THR A 181 -6.71 1.09 -4.28
N ASP A 182 -6.01 1.69 -5.25
CA ASP A 182 -4.59 1.38 -5.51
C ASP A 182 -3.67 1.75 -4.33
N ILE A 183 -3.89 2.92 -3.73
CA ILE A 183 -3.23 3.35 -2.49
C ILE A 183 -3.43 2.30 -1.39
N GLY A 184 -4.64 1.76 -1.24
CA GLY A 184 -4.95 0.71 -0.28
C GLY A 184 -4.31 -0.64 -0.59
N LYS A 185 -3.81 -0.87 -1.81
CA LYS A 185 -3.13 -2.13 -2.17
C LYS A 185 -1.68 -2.20 -1.71
N VAL A 186 -1.06 -1.08 -1.30
CA VAL A 186 0.35 -1.05 -0.88
C VAL A 186 0.51 -1.81 0.45
N SER A 187 0.90 -3.08 0.37
CA SER A 187 1.14 -3.96 1.50
C SER A 187 2.23 -3.40 2.44
N THR A 188 1.92 -3.27 3.73
CA THR A 188 2.89 -2.91 4.76
C THR A 188 3.21 -4.13 5.61
N THR A 189 4.48 -4.58 5.57
CA THR A 189 4.95 -5.66 6.43
C THR A 189 5.13 -5.13 7.85
N PHE A 190 4.26 -5.52 8.79
CA PHE A 190 4.29 -4.99 10.16
C PHE A 190 4.82 -5.95 11.23
N VAL A 191 5.31 -7.13 10.85
CA VAL A 191 5.93 -8.03 11.81
C VAL A 191 7.43 -8.08 11.58
N SER A 192 8.18 -7.70 12.60
CA SER A 192 9.59 -8.09 12.71
C SER A 192 9.66 -9.60 12.49
N PRO A 193 10.48 -10.10 11.55
CA PRO A 193 10.63 -11.54 11.38
C PRO A 193 11.08 -12.12 12.72
N ALA A 194 10.21 -12.89 13.36
CA ALA A 194 10.55 -13.61 14.57
C ALA A 194 11.50 -14.75 14.19
N VAL A 195 12.79 -14.45 14.13
CA VAL A 195 13.80 -15.49 14.15
C VAL A 195 13.70 -16.13 15.53
N SER A 196 13.08 -17.31 15.60
CA SER A 196 13.18 -18.15 16.79
C SER A 196 14.61 -18.67 16.90
N VAL A 197 15.53 -17.83 17.33
CA VAL A 197 16.78 -18.30 17.92
C VAL A 197 16.41 -18.95 19.24
N ASN A 198 16.25 -20.27 19.21
CA ASN A 198 16.17 -21.08 20.41
C ASN A 198 17.52 -20.94 21.15
N ALA A 199 17.60 -19.96 22.04
CA ALA A 199 18.81 -19.59 22.76
C ALA A 199 19.26 -20.63 23.80
N PHE A 200 18.62 -21.81 23.87
CA PHE A 200 18.94 -22.86 24.84
C PHE A 200 19.31 -24.23 24.24
N ASN A 201 19.41 -24.38 22.92
CA ASN A 201 20.04 -25.57 22.35
C ASN A 201 20.96 -25.23 21.17
N ARG A 202 22.25 -25.30 21.48
CA ARG A 202 23.38 -25.08 20.59
C ARG A 202 23.54 -26.28 19.67
N LEU A 203 22.76 -26.35 18.58
CA LEU A 203 23.03 -27.05 17.32
C LEU A 203 21.93 -26.67 16.29
N THR A 204 22.34 -25.98 15.23
CA THR A 204 21.50 -25.52 14.11
C THR A 204 20.77 -26.67 13.41
N HIS A 205 19.46 -26.59 13.20
CA HIS A 205 18.80 -27.54 12.30
C HIS A 205 17.62 -27.05 11.46
N ARG A 206 17.26 -25.77 11.43
CA ARG A 206 16.27 -25.31 10.44
C ARG A 206 16.71 -23.99 9.85
N SER A 207 17.25 -24.05 8.63
CA SER A 207 17.43 -22.90 7.74
C SER A 207 16.08 -22.30 7.30
N GLU A 208 14.97 -22.58 7.97
CA GLU A 208 13.64 -22.16 7.55
C GLU A 208 13.30 -20.81 8.19
N LEU A 209 12.89 -19.86 7.36
CA LEU A 209 12.40 -18.55 7.78
C LEU A 209 10.91 -18.46 7.48
N TYR A 210 10.16 -17.87 8.41
CA TYR A 210 8.73 -17.67 8.27
C TYR A 210 8.44 -16.18 8.40
N PHE A 211 7.83 -15.62 7.36
CA PHE A 211 7.40 -14.22 7.32
C PHE A 211 5.88 -14.18 7.40
N ALA A 212 5.37 -13.63 8.50
CA ALA A 212 3.97 -13.24 8.54
C ALA A 212 3.85 -11.91 7.77
N LEU A 213 2.88 -11.83 6.88
CA LEU A 213 2.61 -10.65 6.08
C LEU A 213 1.14 -10.33 6.23
N PHE A 214 0.80 -9.05 6.21
CA PHE A 214 -0.58 -8.62 6.12
C PHE A 214 -0.66 -7.32 5.34
N ARG A 215 -1.82 -7.08 4.75
CA ARG A 215 -2.11 -5.84 4.05
C ARG A 215 -3.25 -5.14 4.78
N PRO A 216 -3.01 -3.99 5.42
CA PRO A 216 -4.08 -3.23 6.03
C PRO A 216 -5.10 -2.83 4.96
N THR A 217 -6.37 -2.97 5.29
CA THR A 217 -7.47 -2.47 4.45
C THR A 217 -8.44 -1.69 5.33
N ILE A 218 -9.19 -0.77 4.75
CA ILE A 218 -10.26 -0.04 5.46
C ILE A 218 -11.42 -0.96 5.89
N ASN A 219 -11.49 -2.18 5.35
CA ASN A 219 -12.51 -3.16 5.66
C ASN A 219 -12.19 -3.92 6.97
N TYR A 220 -13.22 -4.58 7.53
CA TYR A 220 -13.12 -5.35 8.79
C TYR A 220 -12.18 -6.56 8.74
N ARG A 221 -11.64 -6.91 7.58
CA ARG A 221 -10.72 -8.04 7.38
C ARG A 221 -9.44 -7.55 6.73
N TRP A 222 -8.30 -7.79 7.36
CA TRP A 222 -7.00 -7.60 6.74
C TRP A 222 -6.52 -8.92 6.15
N PRO A 223 -6.30 -9.02 4.84
CA PRO A 223 -5.69 -10.21 4.27
C PRO A 223 -4.28 -10.36 4.85
N GLY A 224 -3.99 -11.58 5.29
CA GLY A 224 -2.72 -11.95 5.91
C GLY A 224 -2.29 -13.33 5.46
N ASN A 225 -0.98 -13.55 5.44
CA ASN A 225 -0.37 -14.78 4.95
C ASN A 225 0.93 -15.09 5.69
N LEU A 226 1.33 -16.35 5.67
CA LEU A 226 2.59 -16.82 6.24
C LEU A 226 3.42 -17.42 5.12
N LYS A 227 4.54 -16.78 4.79
CA LYS A 227 5.43 -17.24 3.71
C LYS A 227 6.68 -17.91 4.29
N LYS A 228 7.03 -19.06 3.74
CA LYS A 228 8.21 -19.83 4.12
C LYS A 228 9.33 -19.57 3.11
N TYR A 229 10.51 -19.24 3.61
CA TYR A 229 11.76 -19.04 2.88
C TYR A 229 12.89 -19.81 3.54
N GLN A 230 14.08 -19.81 2.91
CA GLN A 230 15.24 -20.48 3.47
C GLN A 230 16.42 -19.52 3.66
N LEU A 231 17.06 -19.55 4.82
CA LEU A 231 18.33 -18.86 5.04
C LEU A 231 19.47 -19.72 4.50
N VAL A 232 20.09 -19.27 3.41
CA VAL A 232 21.23 -19.94 2.79
C VAL A 232 22.43 -19.00 2.76
N ARG A 233 23.59 -19.56 2.43
CA ARG A 233 24.79 -18.77 2.17
C ARG A 233 24.78 -18.30 0.72
N ALA A 234 25.23 -17.06 0.48
CA ALA A 234 25.31 -16.49 -0.86
C ALA A 234 26.19 -17.32 -1.80
N VAL A 235 27.23 -17.96 -1.25
CA VAL A 235 28.08 -18.92 -1.97
C VAL A 235 28.01 -20.27 -1.24
N SER A 236 27.52 -21.29 -1.95
CA SER A 236 27.41 -22.64 -1.40
C SER A 236 28.79 -23.18 -0.99
N GLY A 237 28.90 -23.65 0.26
CA GLY A 237 30.13 -24.24 0.79
C GLY A 237 31.18 -23.24 1.31
N ASP A 238 30.98 -21.93 1.15
CA ASP A 238 31.89 -20.93 1.69
C ASP A 238 31.38 -20.40 3.05
N PRO A 239 32.03 -20.75 4.18
CA PRO A 239 31.62 -20.32 5.52
C PRO A 239 31.80 -18.81 5.77
N SER A 240 32.56 -18.11 4.92
CA SER A 240 32.77 -16.66 5.01
C SER A 240 31.75 -15.83 4.23
N SER A 241 30.95 -16.48 3.37
CA SER A 241 29.94 -15.79 2.57
C SER A 241 28.72 -15.35 3.39
N ASN A 242 28.15 -14.20 2.99
CA ASN A 242 26.98 -13.59 3.62
C ASN A 242 25.76 -14.53 3.60
N LEU A 243 24.89 -14.39 4.60
CA LEU A 243 23.62 -15.08 4.63
C LEU A 243 22.59 -14.32 3.77
N VAL A 244 21.85 -15.06 2.95
CA VAL A 244 20.78 -14.52 2.09
C VAL A 244 19.50 -15.32 2.32
N ILE A 245 18.38 -14.63 2.16
CA ILE A 245 17.06 -15.25 2.20
C ILE A 245 16.80 -15.76 0.79
N ALA A 246 16.75 -17.07 0.62
CA ALA A 246 16.48 -17.72 -0.64
C ALA A 246 15.01 -18.13 -0.79
N ASP A 247 14.55 -18.00 -2.02
CA ASP A 247 13.28 -18.53 -2.53
C ASP A 247 13.35 -20.05 -2.73
N VAL A 248 12.24 -20.66 -3.18
CA VAL A 248 12.16 -22.11 -3.43
C VAL A 248 13.16 -22.62 -4.49
N SER A 249 13.60 -21.72 -5.39
CA SER A 249 14.56 -22.02 -6.47
C SER A 249 16.02 -21.76 -6.05
N GLY A 250 16.25 -21.26 -4.83
CA GLY A 250 17.58 -20.92 -4.33
C GLY A 250 18.07 -19.51 -4.70
N ASN A 251 17.24 -18.68 -5.35
CA ASN A 251 17.57 -17.30 -5.67
C ASN A 251 17.27 -16.38 -4.48
N ASN A 252 17.88 -15.20 -4.43
CA ASN A 252 17.52 -14.21 -3.42
C ASN A 252 16.02 -13.88 -3.50
N ALA A 253 15.33 -13.95 -2.38
CA ALA A 253 13.94 -13.58 -2.23
C ALA A 253 13.76 -12.10 -1.86
N VAL A 254 14.81 -11.47 -1.35
CA VAL A 254 14.80 -10.12 -0.80
C VAL A 254 15.89 -9.29 -1.47
N ASP A 255 15.57 -8.05 -1.81
CA ASP A 255 16.52 -7.07 -2.31
C ASP A 255 17.48 -6.67 -1.17
N PRO A 256 18.80 -6.88 -1.34
CA PRO A 256 19.79 -6.58 -0.30
C PRO A 256 19.89 -5.08 0.05
N ASN A 257 19.45 -4.18 -0.83
CA ASN A 257 19.53 -2.74 -0.62
C ASN A 257 18.28 -2.19 0.11
N THR A 258 17.11 -2.75 -0.19
CA THR A 258 15.83 -2.24 0.34
C THR A 258 15.23 -3.11 1.42
N GLY A 259 15.68 -4.36 1.57
CA GLY A 259 15.10 -5.33 2.50
C GLY A 259 13.69 -5.81 2.12
N LEU A 260 13.19 -5.41 0.95
CA LEU A 260 11.87 -5.78 0.45
C LEU A 260 11.92 -7.07 -0.37
N PHE A 261 10.81 -7.82 -0.40
CA PHE A 261 10.70 -9.00 -1.26
C PHE A 261 10.79 -8.61 -2.74
N LEU A 262 11.59 -9.36 -3.50
CA LEU A 262 11.65 -9.22 -4.94
C LEU A 262 10.32 -9.70 -5.55
N SER A 263 9.86 -9.02 -6.61
CA SER A 263 8.64 -9.41 -7.33
C SER A 263 8.77 -10.79 -7.99
N SER A 264 10.00 -11.24 -8.25
CA SER A 264 10.33 -12.56 -8.78
C SER A 264 10.44 -13.66 -7.71
N ALA A 265 10.34 -13.31 -6.42
CA ALA A 265 10.52 -14.28 -5.35
C ALA A 265 9.34 -15.25 -5.27
N GLN A 266 9.64 -16.54 -5.03
CA GLN A 266 8.64 -17.58 -4.82
C GLN A 266 8.83 -18.26 -3.47
N SER A 267 7.84 -18.15 -2.59
CA SER A 267 7.87 -18.84 -1.30
C SER A 267 7.75 -20.36 -1.45
N PHE A 268 8.30 -21.12 -0.47
CA PHE A 268 8.28 -22.60 -0.48
C PHE A 268 6.88 -23.21 -0.44
N TRP A 269 5.88 -22.43 -0.05
CA TRP A 269 4.50 -22.89 0.02
C TRP A 269 3.66 -22.43 -1.17
N SER A 270 4.27 -21.77 -2.16
CA SER A 270 3.58 -21.37 -3.37
C SER A 270 3.93 -22.21 -4.60
N GLY A 271 2.94 -22.48 -5.44
CA GLY A 271 3.09 -23.11 -6.75
C GLY A 271 3.54 -22.15 -7.86
N SER A 272 3.50 -20.84 -7.61
CA SER A 272 3.94 -19.80 -8.55
C SER A 272 4.63 -18.64 -7.84
N VAL A 273 5.21 -17.69 -8.58
CA VAL A 273 5.84 -16.50 -8.01
C VAL A 273 4.81 -15.68 -7.24
N ASP A 274 5.08 -15.43 -5.96
CA ASP A 274 4.15 -14.79 -5.04
C ASP A 274 4.69 -13.50 -4.40
N GLY A 275 6.01 -13.25 -4.47
CA GLY A 275 6.65 -12.00 -4.05
C GLY A 275 6.20 -11.48 -2.68
N ALA A 276 6.01 -10.16 -2.59
CA ALA A 276 5.46 -9.50 -1.40
C ALA A 276 3.92 -9.60 -1.28
N ASP A 277 3.23 -10.14 -2.29
CA ASP A 277 1.77 -10.15 -2.35
C ASP A 277 1.20 -11.12 -1.29
N VAL A 278 0.37 -10.59 -0.38
CA VAL A 278 -0.17 -11.39 0.73
C VAL A 278 -1.27 -12.33 0.27
N GLU A 279 -1.95 -12.03 -0.84
CA GLU A 279 -3.08 -12.82 -1.31
C GLU A 279 -2.63 -14.04 -2.12
N LYS A 280 -1.35 -14.07 -2.52
CA LYS A 280 -0.76 -15.16 -3.29
C LYS A 280 0.17 -16.01 -2.44
N GLY A 281 0.17 -17.31 -2.73
CA GLY A 281 1.14 -18.24 -2.20
C GLY A 281 1.10 -18.43 -0.70
N GLY A 282 2.26 -18.77 -0.12
CA GLY A 282 2.40 -18.97 1.32
C GLY A 282 1.48 -20.05 1.89
N ALA A 283 1.18 -19.93 3.18
CA ALA A 283 0.31 -20.86 3.90
C ALA A 283 -1.12 -20.82 3.37
N ALA A 284 -1.57 -19.68 2.81
CA ALA A 284 -2.90 -19.55 2.23
C ALA A 284 -3.11 -20.57 1.09
N GLU A 285 -2.12 -20.78 0.23
CA GLU A 285 -2.18 -21.77 -0.86
C GLU A 285 -2.17 -23.23 -0.37
N LYS A 286 -1.69 -23.48 0.84
CA LYS A 286 -1.71 -24.82 1.46
C LYS A 286 -2.96 -25.11 2.27
N LEU A 287 -3.88 -24.14 2.39
CA LEU A 287 -5.17 -24.40 3.00
C LEU A 287 -5.98 -25.35 2.11
N PRO A 288 -6.62 -26.38 2.68
CA PRO A 288 -7.58 -27.19 1.94
C PRO A 288 -8.69 -26.32 1.34
N THR A 289 -9.34 -26.81 0.29
CA THR A 289 -10.53 -26.16 -0.28
C THR A 289 -11.54 -25.85 0.84
N PRO A 290 -12.28 -24.73 0.80
CA PRO A 290 -13.18 -24.35 1.90
C PRO A 290 -14.13 -25.48 2.33
N ALA A 291 -14.59 -26.29 1.36
CA ALA A 291 -15.43 -27.47 1.59
C ALA A 291 -14.79 -28.54 2.50
N SER A 292 -13.47 -28.71 2.46
CA SER A 292 -12.72 -29.73 3.20
C SER A 292 -12.09 -29.22 4.51
N ARG A 293 -12.17 -27.91 4.77
CA ARG A 293 -11.66 -27.32 6.02
C ARG A 293 -12.46 -27.80 7.24
N ARG A 294 -11.75 -28.26 8.28
CA ARG A 294 -12.34 -28.62 9.57
C ARG A 294 -12.42 -27.38 10.47
N ILE A 295 -13.51 -26.63 10.33
CA ILE A 295 -13.76 -25.41 11.11
C ILE A 295 -14.89 -25.69 12.11
N TYR A 296 -14.65 -25.32 13.36
CA TYR A 296 -15.59 -25.50 14.46
C TYR A 296 -15.86 -24.15 15.13
N THR A 297 -17.10 -23.97 15.57
CA THR A 297 -17.57 -22.82 16.34
C THR A 297 -18.39 -23.33 17.52
N PHE A 298 -18.35 -22.61 18.63
CA PHE A 298 -19.11 -22.94 19.81
C PHE A 298 -20.42 -22.16 19.81
N THR A 299 -21.55 -22.86 19.74
CA THR A 299 -22.90 -22.25 19.70
C THR A 299 -23.62 -22.31 21.04
N GLY A 300 -22.92 -22.66 22.13
CA GLY A 300 -23.49 -22.64 23.48
C GLY A 300 -23.69 -21.22 23.98
N THR A 301 -24.48 -21.05 25.04
CA THR A 301 -24.67 -19.74 25.68
C THR A 301 -23.45 -19.39 26.54
N ASP A 302 -23.07 -18.12 26.57
CA ASP A 302 -21.96 -17.61 27.39
C ASP A 302 -22.17 -17.84 28.90
N SER A 303 -23.43 -17.95 29.33
CA SER A 303 -23.82 -18.41 30.68
C SER A 303 -23.39 -19.84 31.02
N ALA A 304 -22.99 -20.65 30.02
CA ALA A 304 -22.35 -21.94 30.22
C ALA A 304 -20.82 -21.84 30.34
N LEU A 305 -20.21 -20.69 30.02
CA LEU A 305 -18.77 -20.42 30.19
C LEU A 305 -18.46 -19.72 31.52
N LEU A 306 -19.48 -19.18 32.19
CA LEU A 306 -19.42 -18.58 33.53
C LEU A 306 -20.59 -19.14 34.36
N PRO A 307 -20.45 -20.28 35.07
CA PRO A 307 -19.34 -20.64 35.98
C PRO A 307 -18.33 -21.65 35.39
N PRO A 308 -17.26 -22.04 36.12
CA PRO A 308 -16.31 -23.06 35.66
C PRO A 308 -17.05 -24.32 35.24
N GLN A 309 -16.93 -24.70 33.96
CA GLN A 309 -17.54 -25.93 33.49
C GLN A 309 -16.99 -27.13 34.29
N THR A 310 -17.89 -27.95 34.79
CA THR A 310 -17.56 -29.19 35.49
C THR A 310 -17.15 -30.33 34.54
N GLY A 311 -17.08 -30.07 33.22
CA GLY A 311 -16.69 -31.03 32.21
C GLY A 311 -15.97 -30.40 31.01
N SER A 312 -15.16 -31.20 30.32
CA SER A 312 -14.46 -30.79 29.10
C SER A 312 -15.43 -30.66 27.92
N ILE A 313 -15.40 -29.54 27.19
CA ILE A 313 -16.15 -29.36 25.95
C ILE A 313 -15.36 -29.97 24.78
N THR A 314 -15.94 -30.95 24.11
CA THR A 314 -15.36 -31.48 22.86
C THR A 314 -15.76 -30.58 21.69
N LEU A 315 -14.87 -29.66 21.30
CA LEU A 315 -15.10 -28.76 20.17
C LEU A 315 -15.25 -29.48 18.83
N GLU A 316 -14.65 -30.66 18.67
CA GLU A 316 -14.71 -31.44 17.42
C GLU A 316 -16.06 -32.15 17.16
N ASN A 317 -17.08 -31.90 17.99
CA ASN A 317 -18.42 -32.45 17.81
C ASN A 317 -19.08 -31.91 16.51
N THR A 318 -19.87 -32.75 15.82
CA THR A 318 -20.67 -32.36 14.66
C THR A 318 -21.58 -31.16 14.93
N ALA A 319 -22.09 -31.00 16.16
CA ALA A 319 -22.91 -29.85 16.57
C ALA A 319 -22.16 -28.50 16.49
N ASN A 320 -20.83 -28.52 16.54
CA ASN A 320 -19.98 -27.34 16.51
C ASN A 320 -19.41 -27.07 15.10
N LYS A 321 -19.65 -27.94 14.11
CA LYS A 321 -19.09 -27.74 12.77
C LYS A 321 -19.66 -26.47 12.14
N LEU A 322 -18.78 -25.61 11.62
CA LEU A 322 -19.17 -24.44 10.85
C LEU A 322 -19.57 -24.87 9.43
N LEU A 323 -20.79 -25.35 9.28
CA LEU A 323 -21.36 -25.84 8.02
C LEU A 323 -22.79 -25.32 7.87
N ASP A 324 -23.23 -25.12 6.63
CA ASP A 324 -24.61 -24.71 6.37
C ASP A 324 -25.63 -25.74 6.87
N SER A 325 -25.27 -27.03 6.91
CA SER A 325 -26.12 -28.08 7.50
C SER A 325 -26.29 -27.95 9.02
N ASN A 326 -25.50 -27.12 9.71
CA ASN A 326 -25.63 -26.91 11.15
C ASN A 326 -26.79 -25.95 11.44
N THR A 327 -27.87 -26.48 12.02
CA THR A 327 -29.08 -25.74 12.37
C THR A 327 -28.92 -24.86 13.61
N ALA A 328 -27.89 -25.09 14.43
CA ALA A 328 -27.57 -24.24 15.57
C ALA A 328 -27.02 -22.86 15.15
N LEU A 329 -26.49 -22.75 13.93
CA LEU A 329 -26.04 -21.49 13.33
C LEU A 329 -27.22 -20.68 12.81
N THR A 330 -28.04 -20.16 13.73
CA THR A 330 -29.22 -19.38 13.37
C THR A 330 -28.84 -17.98 12.86
N LYS A 331 -29.73 -17.34 12.10
CA LYS A 331 -29.54 -15.95 11.65
C LYS A 331 -29.30 -14.99 12.83
N SER A 332 -30.03 -15.20 13.93
CA SER A 332 -29.87 -14.41 15.15
C SER A 332 -28.49 -14.62 15.80
N LEU A 333 -27.98 -15.86 15.83
CA LEU A 333 -26.65 -16.15 16.39
C LEU A 333 -25.54 -15.45 15.59
N LEU A 334 -25.69 -15.40 14.27
CA LEU A 334 -24.74 -14.77 13.36
C LEU A 334 -24.90 -13.24 13.27
N GLY A 335 -25.83 -12.64 14.03
CA GLY A 335 -26.07 -11.20 14.01
C GLY A 335 -26.73 -10.68 12.74
N LEU A 336 -27.33 -11.56 11.93
CA LEU A 336 -28.06 -11.16 10.72
C LEU A 336 -29.39 -10.49 11.08
N THR A 337 -29.80 -9.51 10.28
CA THR A 337 -31.07 -8.81 10.46
C THR A 337 -32.26 -9.77 10.34
N SER A 338 -33.41 -9.39 10.92
CA SER A 338 -34.65 -10.17 10.80
C SER A 338 -35.13 -10.32 9.35
N THR A 339 -34.75 -9.40 8.47
CA THR A 339 -35.05 -9.41 7.03
C THR A 339 -34.09 -10.26 6.21
N ALA A 340 -32.96 -10.71 6.76
CA ALA A 340 -31.99 -11.52 6.05
C ALA A 340 -32.59 -12.86 5.60
N SER A 341 -32.26 -13.26 4.37
CA SER A 341 -32.69 -14.50 3.75
C SER A 341 -31.91 -15.71 4.26
N ALA A 342 -32.33 -16.92 3.87
CA ALA A 342 -31.53 -18.13 4.10
C ALA A 342 -30.22 -18.10 3.30
N ALA A 343 -30.23 -17.47 2.12
CA ALA A 343 -29.04 -17.33 1.29
C ALA A 343 -27.98 -16.46 1.97
N ASP A 344 -28.38 -15.39 2.67
CA ASP A 344 -27.45 -14.53 3.42
C ASP A 344 -26.77 -15.30 4.57
N ARG A 345 -27.52 -16.19 5.22
CA ARG A 345 -26.97 -17.10 6.24
C ARG A 345 -25.92 -18.03 5.64
N THR A 346 -26.24 -18.66 4.51
CA THR A 346 -25.31 -19.55 3.80
C THR A 346 -24.09 -18.79 3.31
N ALA A 347 -24.26 -17.60 2.74
CA ALA A 347 -23.16 -16.76 2.26
C ALA A 347 -22.21 -16.39 3.40
N LEU A 348 -22.72 -15.97 4.56
CA LEU A 348 -21.89 -15.66 5.73
C LEU A 348 -21.12 -16.88 6.25
N ILE A 349 -21.75 -18.06 6.29
CA ILE A 349 -21.08 -19.30 6.68
C ILE A 349 -19.99 -19.66 5.67
N GLN A 350 -20.24 -19.55 4.36
CA GLN A 350 -19.24 -19.84 3.33
C GLN A 350 -18.08 -18.84 3.36
N TRP A 351 -18.38 -17.56 3.56
CA TRP A 351 -17.37 -16.51 3.76
C TRP A 351 -16.49 -16.80 4.98
N ALA A 352 -17.08 -17.19 6.11
CA ALA A 352 -16.34 -17.54 7.32
C ALA A 352 -15.48 -18.82 7.13
N ARG A 353 -15.86 -19.70 6.20
CA ARG A 353 -15.04 -20.85 5.78
C ARG A 353 -13.97 -20.48 4.75
N GLY A 354 -13.97 -19.25 4.27
CA GLY A 354 -13.03 -18.67 3.30
C GLY A 354 -13.33 -19.05 1.86
N VAL A 355 -14.60 -19.16 1.49
CA VAL A 355 -15.08 -19.07 0.10
C VAL A 355 -15.13 -17.59 -0.29
N ASP A 356 -14.75 -17.27 -1.53
CA ASP A 356 -14.76 -15.90 -2.07
C ASP A 356 -16.16 -15.45 -2.51
N VAL A 357 -17.08 -15.38 -1.56
CA VAL A 357 -18.49 -15.07 -1.83
C VAL A 357 -18.73 -13.67 -2.42
N LEU A 358 -17.72 -12.79 -2.40
CA LEU A 358 -17.79 -11.41 -2.91
C LEU A 358 -17.01 -11.21 -4.22
N ASP A 359 -16.44 -12.28 -4.80
CA ASP A 359 -15.63 -12.21 -6.02
C ASP A 359 -14.48 -11.19 -5.88
N GLU A 360 -13.76 -11.24 -4.75
CA GLU A 360 -12.66 -10.34 -4.42
C GLU A 360 -11.51 -10.46 -5.43
N ASN A 361 -11.38 -11.61 -6.09
CA ASN A 361 -10.35 -11.90 -7.10
C ASN A 361 -10.80 -11.71 -8.57
N GLY A 362 -12.10 -11.50 -8.84
CA GLY A 362 -12.66 -11.29 -10.17
C GLY A 362 -12.73 -12.54 -11.07
N ASP A 363 -12.70 -13.75 -10.51
CA ASP A 363 -12.85 -15.02 -11.25
C ASP A 363 -14.28 -15.60 -11.25
N GLY A 364 -15.20 -14.92 -10.56
CA GLY A 364 -16.62 -15.25 -10.51
C GLY A 364 -17.03 -16.19 -9.36
N SER A 365 -16.15 -16.55 -8.41
CA SER A 365 -16.55 -17.32 -7.20
C SER A 365 -15.56 -17.38 -6.04
#